data_AF-A0A1H5UIF4-F1
#
_entry.id   AF-A0A1H5UIF4-F1
#
_cell.length_a   1.000
_cell.length_b   1.000
_cell.length_c   1.000
_cell.angle_alpha   90.00
_cell.angle_beta   90.00
_cell.angle_gamma   90.00
#
_symmetry.space_group_name_H-M   'P 1'
#
loop_
_entity.id
_entity.type
_entity.pdbx_description
1 polymer ?
#
loop_
_entity_poly.entity_id
_entity_poly.type
_entity_poly.pdbx_seq_one_letter_code
_entity_poly.pdbx_strand_id
1 'polypeptide(L)'
;MLRKALMILAIAGLAACDSTTGTGGGAPGFLAALSSPQNDAQRQARAAGAPMVWTALARGDVVVQGPRGYCVDPVTVEKRGNSGFAMIASCNILSDGATGPRVPALLVTVTVGPREDEATVPSAETIAALAGGTLQQSETRDGSVFVQLAGGGKALISDGEDRYWRAAFIRAEHLVSLAMYLPEGSHLAGSDGADFLETVVEAIKNASREKSDESSS
;
A
#
# COMPACT_ATOMS: atom_id res chain seq x y z
N MET A 1 -71.59 -3.47 2.25
CA MET A 1 -72.12 -2.35 3.06
C MET A 1 -70.93 -1.75 3.81
N LEU A 2 -70.14 -0.87 3.20
CA LEU A 2 -70.27 0.60 3.20
C LEU A 2 -70.46 1.21 4.61
N ARG A 3 -69.39 1.83 5.14
CA ARG A 3 -69.45 3.21 5.64
C ARG A 3 -68.07 3.86 5.66
N LYS A 4 -67.92 4.84 4.75
CA LYS A 4 -66.89 5.88 4.71
C LYS A 4 -67.11 6.89 5.83
N ALA A 5 -66.02 7.47 6.35
CA ALA A 5 -65.86 8.88 6.77
C ALA A 5 -64.40 9.00 7.28
N LEU A 6 -63.43 9.47 6.49
CA LEU A 6 -63.11 10.87 6.14
C LEU A 6 -62.83 11.75 7.37
N MET A 7 -61.58 12.16 7.56
CA MET A 7 -61.20 13.58 7.70
C MET A 7 -59.67 13.68 7.81
N ILE A 8 -59.11 14.29 6.77
CA ILE A 8 -57.75 14.82 6.70
C ILE A 8 -57.69 16.06 7.60
N LEU A 9 -56.68 16.17 8.46
CA LEU A 9 -56.22 17.47 8.95
C LEU A 9 -54.70 17.52 8.88
N ALA A 10 -54.21 18.25 7.88
CA ALA A 10 -52.83 18.68 7.78
C ALA A 10 -52.59 19.84 8.76
N ILE A 11 -51.56 19.72 9.60
CA ILE A 11 -50.96 20.87 10.30
C ILE A 11 -49.47 20.88 9.95
N ALA A 12 -49.08 21.88 9.18
CA ALA A 12 -47.70 22.31 9.03
C ALA A 12 -47.28 23.08 10.30
N GLY A 13 -46.08 22.80 10.82
CA GLY A 13 -45.58 23.51 12.00
C GLY A 13 -44.11 23.25 12.33
N LEU A 14 -43.26 24.10 11.74
CA LEU A 14 -42.01 24.67 12.24
C LEU A 14 -40.84 23.78 12.72
N ALA A 15 -39.70 24.08 12.11
CA ALA A 15 -38.34 23.76 12.52
C ALA A 15 -38.05 24.12 13.98
N ALA A 16 -37.27 23.27 14.64
CA ALA A 16 -36.38 23.66 15.73
C ALA A 16 -35.06 22.89 15.59
N CYS A 17 -34.06 23.56 15.05
CA CYS A 17 -32.66 23.21 15.26
C CYS A 17 -32.34 23.56 16.72
N ASP A 18 -32.17 22.58 17.59
CA ASP A 18 -31.65 22.88 18.92
C ASP A 18 -30.14 23.15 18.78
N SER A 19 -29.82 24.43 18.80
CA SER A 19 -28.46 24.93 18.86
C SER A 19 -28.07 24.93 20.33
N THR A 20 -27.50 23.83 20.81
CA THR A 20 -26.84 23.82 22.12
C THR A 20 -25.62 24.73 22.05
N THR A 21 -25.82 25.98 22.45
CA THR A 21 -24.79 26.94 22.81
C THR A 21 -24.31 26.62 24.22
N GLY A 22 -23.32 25.72 24.32
CA GLY A 22 -22.53 25.54 25.53
C GLY A 22 -21.35 26.50 25.55
N THR A 23 -21.49 27.66 26.20
CA THR A 23 -20.37 28.55 26.54
C THR A 23 -20.19 28.54 28.05
N GLY A 24 -19.03 28.09 28.53
CA GLY A 24 -18.64 28.23 29.95
C GLY A 24 -17.58 27.23 30.36
N GLY A 25 -16.34 27.69 30.51
CA GLY A 25 -15.14 26.88 30.68
C GLY A 25 -15.07 26.00 31.93
N GLY A 26 -14.28 24.93 31.80
CA GLY A 26 -13.90 24.02 32.88
C GLY A 26 -13.07 22.85 32.36
N ALA A 27 -11.75 22.98 32.52
CA ALA A 27 -10.69 21.98 32.34
C ALA A 27 -10.53 21.30 30.95
N PRO A 28 -9.30 21.14 30.43
CA PRO A 28 -9.06 20.22 29.33
C PRO A 28 -9.42 18.81 29.81
N GLY A 29 -10.53 18.28 29.29
CA GLY A 29 -10.93 16.92 29.56
C GLY A 29 -9.80 15.97 29.18
N PHE A 30 -9.56 14.96 30.01
CA PHE A 30 -8.53 13.93 29.83
C PHE A 30 -8.53 13.29 28.41
N LEU A 31 -9.66 13.36 27.70
CA LEU A 31 -9.81 12.87 26.32
C LEU A 31 -9.25 13.81 25.24
N ALA A 32 -9.13 15.12 25.52
CA ALA A 32 -8.46 16.08 24.64
C ALA A 32 -6.93 15.92 24.63
N ALA A 33 -6.38 15.25 25.66
CA ALA A 33 -4.97 14.86 25.70
C ALA A 33 -4.67 13.61 24.85
N LEU A 34 -5.70 12.89 24.37
CA LEU A 34 -5.55 11.72 23.49
C LEU A 34 -5.54 12.11 22.00
N SER A 35 -6.00 13.32 21.64
CA SER A 35 -5.69 13.95 20.35
C SER A 35 -4.24 14.41 20.35
N SER A 36 -3.33 13.45 20.12
CA SER A 36 -1.91 13.76 19.95
C SER A 36 -1.71 14.64 18.72
N PRO A 37 -0.97 15.76 18.80
CA PRO A 37 -0.65 16.59 17.64
C PRO A 37 0.08 15.81 16.53
N GLN A 38 0.72 14.69 16.86
CA GLN A 38 1.27 13.73 15.89
C GLN A 38 0.21 13.10 14.97
N ASN A 39 -0.98 12.81 15.48
CA ASN A 39 -2.05 12.21 14.69
C ASN A 39 -2.63 13.21 13.68
N ASP A 40 -2.70 14.49 14.04
CA ASP A 40 -3.21 15.54 13.16
C ASP A 40 -2.16 15.94 12.12
N ALA A 41 -0.88 16.03 12.51
CA ALA A 41 0.22 16.20 11.58
C ALA A 41 0.33 15.02 10.58
N GLN A 42 0.14 13.77 11.03
CA GLN A 42 0.09 12.62 10.12
C GLN A 42 -1.15 12.63 9.21
N ARG A 43 -2.31 13.07 9.71
CA ARG A 43 -3.52 13.22 8.88
C ARG A 43 -3.35 14.31 7.83
N GLN A 44 -2.78 15.45 8.19
CA GLN A 44 -2.48 16.54 7.26
C GLN A 44 -1.38 16.16 6.27
N ALA A 45 -0.31 15.49 6.71
CA ALA A 45 0.73 14.98 5.81
C ALA A 45 0.14 13.99 4.79
N ARG A 46 -0.75 13.08 5.21
CA ARG A 46 -1.48 12.19 4.30
C ARG A 46 -2.40 12.95 3.35
N ALA A 47 -3.15 13.93 3.87
CA ALA A 47 -4.04 14.76 3.05
C ALA A 47 -3.26 15.64 2.06
N ALA A 48 -2.03 16.02 2.41
CA ALA A 48 -1.11 16.77 1.57
C ALA A 48 -0.27 15.89 0.63
N GLY A 49 -0.46 14.56 0.64
CA GLY A 49 0.28 13.64 -0.23
C GLY A 49 1.74 13.44 0.15
N ALA A 50 2.15 13.78 1.37
CA ALA A 50 3.54 13.60 1.81
C ALA A 50 3.92 12.11 1.83
N PRO A 51 5.14 11.74 1.38
CA PRO A 51 5.54 10.33 1.30
C PRO A 51 5.44 9.63 2.64
N MET A 52 4.93 8.40 2.64
CA MET A 52 4.80 7.61 3.85
C MET A 52 5.98 6.67 4.01
N VAL A 53 6.49 6.54 5.24
CA VAL A 53 7.52 5.54 5.55
C VAL A 53 6.95 4.12 5.42
N TRP A 54 5.67 3.94 5.74
CA TRP A 54 4.99 2.64 5.67
C TRP A 54 3.47 2.78 5.48
N THR A 55 2.82 1.72 5.02
CA THR A 55 1.36 1.54 5.08
C THR A 55 1.00 0.08 5.37
N ALA A 56 -0.09 -0.12 6.09
CA ALA A 56 -0.68 -1.44 6.33
C ALA A 56 -1.72 -1.78 5.26
N LEU A 57 -1.59 -2.93 4.60
CA LEU A 57 -2.54 -3.56 3.68
C LEU A 57 -3.09 -4.85 4.28
N ALA A 58 -4.11 -5.46 3.66
CA ALA A 58 -4.66 -6.74 4.09
C ALA A 58 -4.99 -6.81 5.59
N ARG A 59 -5.78 -5.85 6.08
CA ARG A 59 -6.12 -5.66 7.51
C ARG A 59 -4.91 -5.56 8.47
N GLY A 60 -3.73 -5.22 7.96
CA GLY A 60 -2.51 -5.09 8.75
C GLY A 60 -1.64 -6.33 8.77
N ASP A 61 -2.03 -7.42 8.10
CA ASP A 61 -1.19 -8.62 8.01
C ASP A 61 0.01 -8.41 7.06
N VAL A 62 -0.05 -7.39 6.18
CA VAL A 62 1.09 -6.96 5.34
C VAL A 62 1.37 -5.46 5.55
N VAL A 63 2.54 -5.14 6.05
CA VAL A 63 3.08 -3.79 6.20
C VAL A 63 4.05 -3.51 5.05
N VAL A 64 3.63 -2.65 4.13
CA VAL A 64 4.45 -2.19 3.01
C VAL A 64 5.35 -1.05 3.46
N GLN A 65 6.65 -1.22 3.30
CA GLN A 65 7.69 -0.23 3.61
C GLN A 65 8.78 -0.29 2.54
N GLY A 66 9.29 0.88 2.14
CA GLY A 66 10.45 0.99 1.25
C GLY A 66 11.79 0.86 2.00
N PRO A 67 12.85 0.42 1.30
CA PRO A 67 14.21 0.50 1.84
C PRO A 67 14.67 1.95 2.01
N ARG A 68 15.84 2.17 2.62
CA ARG A 68 16.35 3.51 2.92
C ARG A 68 16.35 4.40 1.67
N GLY A 69 15.64 5.53 1.74
CA GLY A 69 15.52 6.50 0.64
C GLY A 69 14.30 6.29 -0.27
N TYR A 70 13.54 5.21 -0.03
CA TYR A 70 12.32 4.89 -0.76
C TYR A 70 11.11 4.91 0.19
N CYS A 71 10.03 5.54 -0.25
CA CYS A 71 8.82 5.77 0.52
C CYS A 71 7.62 5.22 -0.24
N VAL A 72 6.57 4.89 0.52
CA VAL A 72 5.26 4.59 -0.04
C VAL A 72 4.62 5.89 -0.53
N ASP A 73 4.12 5.88 -1.76
CA ASP A 73 3.32 6.95 -2.31
C ASP A 73 1.88 6.89 -1.74
N PRO A 74 1.45 7.86 -0.91
CA PRO A 74 0.14 7.83 -0.28
C PRO A 74 -1.03 7.89 -1.26
N VAL A 75 -0.87 8.52 -2.44
CA VAL A 75 -2.01 8.67 -3.37
C VAL A 75 -2.35 7.38 -4.10
N THR A 76 -1.44 6.39 -4.04
CA THR A 76 -1.57 5.09 -4.70
C THR A 76 -2.12 4.02 -3.77
N VAL A 77 -2.28 4.31 -2.47
CA VAL A 77 -2.65 3.29 -1.50
C VAL A 77 -4.13 2.91 -1.64
N GLU A 78 -4.37 1.66 -2.00
CA GLU A 78 -5.70 1.06 -2.05
C GLU A 78 -5.80 -0.07 -1.02
N LYS A 79 -6.88 -0.09 -0.22
CA LYS A 79 -7.13 -1.12 0.79
C LYS A 79 -8.48 -1.77 0.54
N ARG A 80 -8.51 -3.09 0.32
CA ARG A 80 -9.74 -3.84 0.02
C ARG A 80 -9.74 -5.20 0.73
N GLY A 81 -10.19 -5.24 1.98
CA GLY A 81 -10.30 -6.50 2.75
C GLY A 81 -8.94 -7.21 2.89
N ASN A 82 -8.82 -8.42 2.34
CA ASN A 82 -7.58 -9.23 2.28
C ASN A 82 -6.63 -8.78 1.14
N SER A 83 -7.00 -7.75 0.39
CA SER A 83 -6.22 -7.26 -0.74
C SER A 83 -5.80 -5.81 -0.55
N GLY A 84 -4.79 -5.40 -1.31
CA GLY A 84 -4.35 -4.01 -1.33
C GLY A 84 -3.34 -3.73 -2.43
N PHE A 85 -3.12 -2.45 -2.64
CA PHE A 85 -2.14 -1.94 -3.59
C PHE A 85 -1.40 -0.75 -2.98
N ALA A 86 -0.13 -0.60 -3.30
CA ALA A 86 0.67 0.58 -2.99
C ALA A 86 1.83 0.69 -3.97
N MET A 87 2.35 1.90 -4.17
CA MET A 87 3.59 2.15 -4.89
C MET A 87 4.68 2.60 -3.91
N ILE A 88 5.92 2.17 -4.18
CA ILE A 88 7.14 2.62 -3.51
C ILE A 88 7.99 3.35 -4.56
N ALA A 89 8.45 4.55 -4.24
CA ALA A 89 9.35 5.33 -5.07
C ALA A 89 10.31 6.18 -4.21
N SER A 90 11.24 6.90 -4.83
CA SER A 90 12.19 7.77 -4.12
C SER A 90 11.45 8.78 -3.23
N CYS A 91 11.74 8.79 -1.92
CA CYS A 91 11.17 9.79 -1.00
C CYS A 91 11.48 11.22 -1.47
N ASN A 92 12.68 11.42 -2.02
CA ASN A 92 13.15 12.71 -2.50
C ASN A 92 12.33 13.19 -3.69
N ILE A 93 12.01 12.30 -4.63
CA ILE A 93 11.17 12.64 -5.79
C ILE A 93 9.73 12.88 -5.34
N LEU A 94 9.16 11.98 -4.53
CA LEU A 94 7.76 12.09 -4.07
C LEU A 94 7.50 13.31 -3.18
N SER A 95 8.54 13.96 -2.64
CA SER A 95 8.41 15.15 -1.79
C SER A 95 9.01 16.41 -2.40
N ASP A 96 9.27 16.41 -3.71
CA ASP A 96 9.90 17.54 -4.42
C ASP A 96 11.20 18.03 -3.74
N GLY A 97 11.98 17.08 -3.22
CA GLY A 97 13.26 17.31 -2.55
C GLY A 97 13.19 17.60 -1.06
N ALA A 98 12.00 17.67 -0.45
CA ALA A 98 11.86 18.03 0.96
C ALA A 98 12.32 16.93 1.94
N THR A 99 12.26 15.66 1.55
CA THR A 99 12.58 14.52 2.43
C THR A 99 13.43 13.45 1.75
N GLY A 100 14.24 12.75 2.55
CA GLY A 100 15.04 11.61 2.09
C GLY A 100 16.26 11.98 1.21
N PRO A 101 17.27 11.09 1.14
CA PRO A 101 18.43 11.27 0.28
C PRO A 101 18.06 11.11 -1.21
N ARG A 102 18.89 11.66 -2.10
CA ARG A 102 18.84 11.30 -3.52
C ARG A 102 19.30 9.85 -3.69
N VAL A 103 18.44 9.03 -4.30
CA VAL A 103 18.66 7.62 -4.63
C VAL A 103 18.28 7.39 -6.09
N PRO A 104 18.72 6.30 -6.74
CA PRO A 104 18.31 5.96 -8.10
C PRO A 104 16.78 5.99 -8.25
N ALA A 105 16.30 6.64 -9.31
CA ALA A 105 14.87 6.68 -9.63
C ALA A 105 14.39 5.29 -10.08
N LEU A 106 13.27 4.86 -9.53
CA LEU A 106 12.56 3.63 -9.87
C LEU A 106 11.16 3.69 -9.29
N LEU A 107 10.31 2.77 -9.75
CA LEU A 107 8.97 2.57 -9.23
C LEU A 107 8.79 1.09 -8.90
N VAL A 108 8.41 0.77 -7.66
CA VAL A 108 7.96 -0.57 -7.29
C VAL A 108 6.47 -0.54 -7.02
N THR A 109 5.70 -1.36 -7.70
CA THR A 109 4.30 -1.63 -7.33
C THR A 109 4.26 -2.81 -6.37
N VAL A 110 3.37 -2.73 -5.39
CA VAL A 110 3.12 -3.78 -4.39
C VAL A 110 1.66 -4.14 -4.44
N THR A 111 1.34 -5.36 -4.83
CA THR A 111 -0.01 -5.90 -4.86
C THR A 111 -0.11 -7.02 -3.83
N VAL A 112 -1.12 -6.95 -2.97
CA VAL A 112 -1.41 -7.96 -1.96
C VAL A 112 -2.74 -8.60 -2.29
N GLY A 113 -2.78 -9.92 -2.34
CA GLY A 113 -4.00 -10.71 -2.51
C GLY A 113 -4.09 -11.82 -1.47
N PRO A 114 -5.30 -12.36 -1.24
CA PRO A 114 -5.44 -13.57 -0.44
C PRO A 114 -4.62 -14.71 -1.07
N ARG A 115 -3.98 -15.50 -0.23
CA ARG A 115 -3.43 -16.79 -0.64
C ARG A 115 -4.61 -17.79 -0.74
N GLU A 116 -4.71 -18.52 -1.84
CA GLU A 116 -5.62 -19.67 -1.90
C GLU A 116 -5.06 -20.81 -1.02
N ASP A 117 -5.93 -21.62 -0.43
CA ASP A 117 -5.50 -22.69 0.48
C ASP A 117 -4.41 -23.57 -0.18
N GLU A 118 -3.31 -23.81 0.56
CA GLU A 118 -2.13 -24.56 0.10
C GLU A 118 -1.31 -23.92 -1.04
N ALA A 119 -1.70 -22.76 -1.58
CA ALA A 119 -1.01 -22.13 -2.70
C ALA A 119 0.46 -21.83 -2.35
N THR A 120 1.40 -22.30 -3.16
CA THR A 120 2.82 -21.96 -3.01
C THR A 120 3.13 -20.64 -3.70
N VAL A 121 4.32 -20.07 -3.47
CA VAL A 121 4.78 -18.94 -4.28
C VAL A 121 4.83 -19.39 -5.75
N PRO A 122 4.24 -18.63 -6.70
CA PRO A 122 4.24 -19.01 -8.11
C PRO A 122 5.65 -19.19 -8.68
N SER A 123 5.81 -20.12 -9.63
CA SER A 123 7.09 -20.31 -10.31
C SER A 123 7.47 -19.10 -11.17
N ALA A 124 8.74 -19.00 -11.54
CA ALA A 124 9.22 -17.93 -12.41
C ALA A 124 8.48 -17.88 -13.76
N GLU A 125 8.21 -19.06 -14.34
CA GLU A 125 7.47 -19.23 -15.59
C GLU A 125 6.02 -18.78 -15.43
N THR A 126 5.37 -19.13 -14.31
CA THR A 126 4.01 -18.66 -14.01
C THR A 126 3.96 -17.14 -13.87
N ILE A 127 4.92 -16.54 -13.16
CA ILE A 127 5.01 -15.08 -13.01
C ILE A 127 5.20 -14.41 -14.37
N ALA A 128 6.09 -14.93 -15.21
CA ALA A 128 6.33 -14.40 -16.56
C ALA A 128 5.08 -14.49 -17.45
N ALA A 129 4.41 -15.64 -17.43
CA ALA A 129 3.18 -15.86 -18.20
C ALA A 129 2.05 -14.91 -17.77
N LEU A 130 1.80 -14.77 -16.47
CA LEU A 130 0.79 -13.84 -15.92
C LEU A 130 1.13 -12.38 -16.22
N ALA A 131 2.41 -12.05 -16.30
CA ALA A 131 2.89 -10.72 -16.66
C ALA A 131 2.82 -10.43 -18.17
N GLY A 132 2.53 -11.43 -19.00
CA GLY A 132 2.59 -11.32 -20.47
C GLY A 132 4.01 -11.04 -21.00
N GLY A 133 5.04 -11.37 -20.23
CA GLY A 133 6.44 -11.07 -20.53
C GLY A 133 7.25 -12.31 -20.90
N THR A 134 8.37 -12.11 -21.58
CA THR A 134 9.35 -13.18 -21.82
C THR A 134 10.31 -13.27 -20.64
N LEU A 135 10.37 -14.43 -19.99
CA LEU A 135 11.32 -14.72 -18.92
C LEU A 135 12.75 -14.58 -19.45
N GLN A 136 13.53 -13.68 -18.87
CA GLN A 136 14.94 -13.48 -19.21
C GLN A 136 15.87 -14.17 -18.22
N GLN A 137 15.62 -13.99 -16.93
CA GLN A 137 16.34 -14.64 -15.84
C GLN A 137 15.44 -14.72 -14.60
N SER A 138 15.72 -15.67 -13.73
CA SER A 138 15.01 -15.82 -12.47
C SER A 138 15.91 -16.38 -11.37
N GLU A 139 15.53 -16.08 -10.14
CA GLU A 139 16.20 -16.54 -8.94
C GLU A 139 15.17 -16.83 -7.85
N THR A 140 15.46 -17.81 -6.99
CA THR A 140 14.66 -18.10 -5.80
C THR A 140 15.55 -17.99 -4.58
N ARG A 141 15.20 -17.11 -3.64
CA ARG A 141 15.95 -16.84 -2.41
C ARG A 141 14.98 -16.70 -1.23
N ASP A 142 15.23 -17.45 -0.16
CA ASP A 142 14.46 -17.36 1.11
C ASP A 142 12.93 -17.34 0.94
N GLY A 143 12.43 -18.28 0.12
CA GLY A 143 10.99 -18.42 -0.15
C GLY A 143 10.39 -17.30 -1.01
N SER A 144 11.23 -16.51 -1.69
CA SER A 144 10.82 -15.47 -2.63
C SER A 144 11.30 -15.83 -4.03
N VAL A 145 10.51 -15.53 -5.04
CA VAL A 145 10.86 -15.72 -6.45
C VAL A 145 11.06 -14.35 -7.08
N PHE A 146 12.17 -14.16 -7.77
CA PHE A 146 12.54 -12.96 -8.51
C PHE A 146 12.64 -13.29 -10.00
N VAL A 147 12.07 -12.43 -10.84
CA VAL A 147 11.97 -12.67 -12.28
C VAL A 147 12.29 -11.39 -13.02
N GLN A 148 13.25 -11.43 -13.93
CA GLN A 148 13.42 -10.39 -14.92
C GLN A 148 12.67 -10.77 -16.19
N LEU A 149 11.94 -9.81 -16.72
CA LEU A 149 11.23 -9.94 -17.98
C LEU A 149 11.91 -9.07 -19.04
N ALA A 150 12.04 -9.60 -20.26
CA ALA A 150 12.75 -8.95 -21.35
C ALA A 150 12.02 -7.73 -21.94
N GLY A 151 10.70 -7.63 -21.72
CA GLY A 151 9.87 -6.58 -22.29
C GLY A 151 8.54 -6.40 -21.55
N GLY A 152 7.94 -5.22 -21.72
CA GLY A 152 6.69 -4.80 -21.07
C GLY A 152 6.87 -3.67 -20.05
N GLY A 153 8.11 -3.32 -19.69
CA GLY A 153 8.39 -2.22 -18.77
C GLY A 153 7.95 -0.85 -19.31
N LYS A 154 8.12 -0.65 -20.62
CA LYS A 154 7.72 0.58 -21.34
C LYS A 154 6.22 0.81 -21.41
N ALA A 155 5.41 -0.22 -21.16
CA ALA A 155 3.97 -0.08 -21.11
C ALA A 155 3.50 0.73 -19.87
N LEU A 156 4.31 0.76 -18.80
CA LEU A 156 4.02 1.56 -17.61
C LEU A 156 4.75 2.90 -17.60
N ILE A 157 6.00 2.94 -18.07
CA ILE A 157 6.83 4.16 -18.13
C ILE A 157 7.34 4.28 -19.56
N SER A 158 6.76 5.19 -20.37
CA SER A 158 7.06 5.30 -21.81
C SER A 158 8.56 5.46 -22.09
N ASP A 159 9.25 6.22 -21.23
CA ASP A 159 10.67 6.56 -21.36
C ASP A 159 11.53 5.69 -20.40
N GLY A 160 11.02 4.51 -20.04
CA GLY A 160 11.67 3.56 -19.14
C GLY A 160 12.47 2.46 -19.84
N GLU A 161 13.09 1.59 -19.05
CA GLU A 161 13.61 0.31 -19.52
C GLU A 161 12.47 -0.60 -19.95
N ASP A 162 12.67 -1.33 -21.05
CA ASP A 162 11.71 -2.37 -21.45
C ASP A 162 11.82 -3.60 -20.57
N ARG A 163 13.04 -3.90 -20.11
CA ARG A 163 13.31 -4.90 -19.09
C ARG A 163 12.85 -4.38 -17.73
N TYR A 164 12.19 -5.25 -16.98
CA TYR A 164 11.73 -4.92 -15.64
C TYR A 164 11.71 -6.17 -14.77
N TRP A 165 11.62 -5.96 -13.47
CA TRP A 165 11.67 -7.04 -12.49
C TRP A 165 10.30 -7.29 -11.88
N ARG A 166 10.03 -8.54 -11.56
CA ARG A 166 8.90 -9.00 -10.74
C ARG A 166 9.47 -9.74 -9.53
N ALA A 167 8.74 -9.73 -8.43
CA ALA A 167 8.95 -10.68 -7.36
C ALA A 167 7.62 -11.16 -6.78
N ALA A 168 7.65 -12.34 -6.16
CA ALA A 168 6.53 -12.87 -5.40
C ALA A 168 7.02 -13.58 -4.14
N PHE A 169 6.26 -13.44 -3.06
CA PHE A 169 6.49 -14.15 -1.80
C PHE A 169 5.19 -14.25 -1.00
N ILE A 170 5.14 -15.19 -0.05
CA ILE A 170 4.03 -15.28 0.91
C ILE A 170 4.38 -14.51 2.18
N ARG A 171 3.40 -13.81 2.74
CA ARG A 171 3.49 -13.26 4.09
C ARG A 171 2.16 -13.38 4.82
N ALA A 172 2.19 -14.01 6.01
CA ALA A 172 0.99 -14.54 6.66
C ALA A 172 0.18 -15.35 5.63
N GLU A 173 -1.12 -15.10 5.49
CA GLU A 173 -1.99 -15.75 4.51
C GLU A 173 -2.18 -14.95 3.21
N HIS A 174 -1.17 -14.20 2.78
CA HIS A 174 -1.26 -13.33 1.61
C HIS A 174 -0.12 -13.58 0.62
N LEU A 175 -0.49 -13.64 -0.67
CA LEU A 175 0.47 -13.54 -1.77
C LEU A 175 0.79 -12.07 -1.99
N VAL A 176 2.06 -11.72 -1.87
CA VAL A 176 2.58 -10.39 -2.17
C VAL A 176 3.33 -10.44 -3.50
N SER A 177 2.89 -9.65 -4.45
CA SER A 177 3.53 -9.49 -5.76
C SER A 177 4.11 -8.10 -5.90
N LEU A 178 5.34 -8.04 -6.42
CA LEU A 178 6.07 -6.81 -6.69
C LEU A 178 6.34 -6.70 -8.19
N ALA A 179 6.34 -5.48 -8.71
CA ALA A 179 6.93 -5.17 -10.02
C ALA A 179 7.76 -3.90 -9.93
N MET A 180 9.03 -3.97 -10.34
CA MET A 180 9.96 -2.86 -10.35
C MET A 180 10.24 -2.40 -11.77
N TYR A 181 9.90 -1.15 -12.03
CA TYR A 181 10.09 -0.44 -13.29
C TYR A 181 11.18 0.61 -13.14
N LEU A 182 11.95 0.80 -14.21
CA LEU A 182 13.20 1.53 -14.19
C LEU A 182 13.23 2.58 -15.30
N PRO A 183 13.89 3.74 -15.08
CA PRO A 183 14.22 4.65 -16.17
C PRO A 183 15.22 4.02 -17.13
N GLU A 184 15.22 4.46 -18.38
CA GLU A 184 16.19 4.03 -19.39
C GLU A 184 17.65 4.22 -18.90
N GLY A 185 18.51 3.23 -19.17
CA GLY A 185 19.92 3.22 -18.80
C GLY A 185 20.18 2.84 -17.33
N SER A 186 19.16 2.44 -16.57
CA SER A 186 19.34 2.03 -15.18
C SER A 186 20.17 0.76 -15.05
N HIS A 187 21.21 0.79 -14.21
CA HIS A 187 22.02 -0.39 -13.87
C HIS A 187 21.20 -1.51 -13.21
N LEU A 188 20.08 -1.15 -12.55
CA LEU A 188 19.15 -2.11 -11.94
C LEU A 188 18.38 -2.95 -12.98
N ALA A 189 18.50 -2.65 -14.27
CA ALA A 189 18.01 -3.51 -15.34
C ALA A 189 18.91 -4.73 -15.57
N GLY A 190 20.10 -4.77 -14.94
CA GLY A 190 20.96 -5.95 -14.85
C GLY A 190 20.70 -6.77 -13.58
N SER A 191 21.67 -7.59 -13.18
CA SER A 191 21.64 -8.45 -11.99
C SER A 191 21.33 -7.71 -10.69
N ASP A 192 21.85 -6.48 -10.54
CA ASP A 192 21.68 -5.65 -9.33
C ASP A 192 20.20 -5.37 -9.01
N GLY A 193 19.30 -5.51 -9.99
CA GLY A 193 17.87 -5.36 -9.79
C GLY A 193 17.24 -6.44 -8.90
N ALA A 194 17.73 -7.69 -8.96
CA ALA A 194 17.28 -8.75 -8.06
C ALA A 194 17.63 -8.40 -6.60
N ASP A 195 18.87 -7.98 -6.35
CA ASP A 195 19.37 -7.64 -5.02
C ASP A 195 18.64 -6.42 -4.43
N PHE A 196 18.35 -5.41 -5.26
CA PHE A 196 17.52 -4.29 -4.82
C PHE A 196 16.11 -4.74 -4.47
N LEU A 197 15.48 -5.56 -5.32
CA LEU A 197 14.11 -6.01 -5.10
C LEU A 197 14.01 -6.93 -3.88
N GLU A 198 15.04 -7.74 -3.61
CA GLU A 198 15.18 -8.52 -2.38
C GLU A 198 15.23 -7.61 -1.16
N THR A 199 15.96 -6.50 -1.22
CA THR A 199 15.97 -5.50 -0.13
C THR A 199 14.57 -4.96 0.15
N VAL A 200 13.73 -4.77 -0.88
CA VAL A 200 12.32 -4.36 -0.73
C VAL A 200 11.49 -5.49 -0.09
N VAL A 201 11.64 -6.72 -0.58
CA VAL A 201 10.96 -7.91 -0.02
C VAL A 201 11.26 -8.04 1.47
N GLU A 202 12.53 -7.95 1.85
CA GLU A 202 12.96 -8.10 3.24
C GLU A 202 12.49 -6.93 4.11
N ALA A 203 12.41 -5.71 3.57
CA ALA A 203 11.79 -4.59 4.29
C ALA A 203 10.31 -4.87 4.62
N ILE A 204 9.55 -5.39 3.66
CA ILE A 204 8.13 -5.75 3.84
C ILE A 204 7.99 -6.91 4.82
N LYS A 205 8.77 -7.99 4.64
CA LYS A 205 8.77 -9.14 5.55
C LYS A 205 9.07 -8.69 6.98
N ASN A 206 10.17 -7.97 7.21
CA ASN A 206 10.56 -7.56 8.55
C ASN A 206 9.54 -6.63 9.23
N ALA A 207 8.86 -5.77 8.46
CA ALA A 207 7.80 -4.91 8.98
C ALA A 207 6.50 -5.69 9.28
N SER A 208 6.22 -6.75 8.52
CA SER A 208 4.99 -7.56 8.59
C SER A 208 5.14 -8.75 9.53
N ARG A 209 5.50 -8.53 10.80
CA ARG A 209 5.68 -9.64 11.76
C ARG A 209 4.47 -10.57 11.74
N GLU A 210 4.74 -11.86 11.62
CA GLU A 210 3.71 -12.88 11.78
C GLU A 210 3.15 -12.75 13.20
N LYS A 211 1.82 -12.84 13.35
CA LYS A 211 1.24 -12.93 14.69
C LYS A 211 1.80 -14.22 15.28
N SER A 212 2.69 -14.11 16.27
CA SER A 212 3.03 -15.26 17.10
C SER A 212 1.72 -15.77 17.70
N ASP A 213 1.53 -17.08 17.69
CA ASP A 213 0.43 -17.75 18.37
C ASP A 213 0.51 -17.48 19.88
N GLU A 214 0.08 -16.30 20.30
CA GLU A 214 -0.12 -15.94 21.69
C GLU A 214 -1.49 -16.49 22.12
N SER A 215 -1.58 -17.82 22.09
CA SER A 215 -2.68 -18.60 22.65
C SER A 215 -2.14 -19.90 23.19
N SER A 216 -1.31 -19.82 24.24
CA SER A 216 -1.09 -20.91 25.18
C SER A 216 -0.54 -20.37 26.50
N SER A 217 -1.42 -19.83 27.34
CA SER A 217 -1.34 -19.87 28.81
C SER A 217 -2.73 -19.65 29.40
#